data_AF-A0A838VE13-F1
#
_entry.id   AF-A0A838VE13-F1
#
_cell.length_a   1.000
_cell.length_b   1.000
_cell.length_c   1.000
_cell.angle_alpha   90.00
_cell.angle_beta   90.00
_cell.angle_gamma   90.00
#
_symmetry.space_group_name_H-M   'P 1'
#
loop_
_entity.id
_entity.type
_entity.pdbx_description
1 polymer ?
#
loop_
_entity_poly.entity_id
_entity_poly.type
_entity_poly.pdbx_seq_one_letter_code
_entity_poly.pdbx_strand_id
1 'polypeptide(L)' 'MALADDIELLVGKRPGLTAAQIAESIYGADGYQQKVNSTCRRLLKQGRVIRGGNGYQADPFRYHPGAHHA' A
#
# COMPACT_ATOMS: atom_id res chain seq x y z
N MET A 1 -14.65 -8.57 -0.87
CA MET A 1 -13.95 -7.31 -0.57
C MET A 1 -13.21 -6.84 -1.81
N ALA A 2 -13.05 -5.52 -1.98
CA ALA A 2 -12.19 -4.96 -3.01
C ALA A 2 -10.76 -4.83 -2.47
N LEU A 3 -9.74 -5.15 -3.28
CA LEU A 3 -8.31 -5.03 -2.92
C LEU A 3 -7.95 -3.64 -2.36
N ALA A 4 -8.64 -2.59 -2.78
CA ALA A 4 -8.46 -1.23 -2.27
C ALA A 4 -8.75 -1.13 -0.76
N ASP A 5 -9.91 -1.61 -0.32
CA ASP A 5 -10.32 -1.61 1.08
C ASP A 5 -9.38 -2.47 1.95
N ASP A 6 -8.94 -3.62 1.43
CA ASP A 6 -7.99 -4.48 2.14
C ASP A 6 -6.64 -3.78 2.36
N ILE A 7 -6.13 -3.07 1.34
CA ILE A 7 -4.89 -2.29 1.44
C ILE A 7 -5.04 -1.15 2.46
N GLU A 8 -6.15 -0.42 2.44
CA GLU A 8 -6.38 0.70 3.35
C GLU A 8 -6.51 0.22 4.80
N LEU A 9 -7.28 -0.84 5.03
CA LEU A 9 -7.44 -1.42 6.34
C LEU A 9 -6.12 -1.98 6.88
N LEU A 10 -5.30 -2.58 6.01
CA LEU A 10 -3.97 -3.06 6.38
C LEU A 10 -3.02 -1.90 6.71
N VAL A 11 -2.95 -0.88 5.86
CA VAL A 11 -2.08 0.30 6.06
C VAL A 11 -2.53 1.13 7.27
N GLY A 12 -3.83 1.19 7.55
CA GLY A 12 -4.37 1.81 8.76
C GLY A 12 -3.97 1.07 10.04
N LYS A 13 -3.97 -0.28 10.02
CA LYS A 13 -3.53 -1.10 11.15
C LYS A 13 -2.01 -1.14 11.30
N ARG A 14 -1.28 -1.13 10.18
CA ARG A 14 0.18 -1.26 10.10
C ARG A 14 0.73 -0.23 9.11
N PRO A 15 0.93 1.03 9.55
CA PRO A 15 1.51 2.05 8.70
C PRO A 15 2.99 1.77 8.41
N GLY A 16 3.49 2.29 7.28
CA GLY A 16 4.89 2.17 6.87
C GLY A 16 5.22 0.92 6.05
N LEU A 17 4.23 0.14 5.62
CA LEU A 17 4.44 -1.06 4.81
C LEU A 17 4.81 -0.72 3.37
N THR A 18 5.66 -1.54 2.77
CA THR A 18 5.96 -1.50 1.34
C THR A 18 4.90 -2.25 0.51
N ALA A 19 4.82 -1.98 -0.79
CA ALA A 19 3.91 -2.70 -1.68
C ALA A 19 4.18 -4.23 -1.69
N ALA A 20 5.44 -4.64 -1.51
CA ALA A 20 5.80 -6.06 -1.39
C ALA A 20 5.22 -6.67 -0.11
N GLN A 21 5.39 -6.01 1.03
CA GLN A 21 4.83 -6.49 2.31
C GLN A 21 3.30 -6.47 2.34
N ILE A 22 2.67 -5.50 1.66
CA ILE A 22 1.22 -5.46 1.48
C ILE A 22 0.77 -6.65 0.63
N ALA A 23 1.46 -6.94 -0.48
CA ALA A 23 1.16 -8.10 -1.31
C ALA A 23 1.33 -9.40 -0.53
N GLU A 24 2.41 -9.53 0.24
CA GLU A 24 2.66 -10.69 1.10
C GLU A 24 1.57 -10.87 2.17
N SER A 25 1.11 -9.77 2.77
CA SER A 25 0.08 -9.83 3.82
C SER A 25 -1.30 -10.19 3.27
N ILE A 26 -1.62 -9.85 2.02
CA ILE A 26 -2.94 -10.07 1.41
C ILE A 26 -2.98 -11.40 0.65
N TYR A 27 -1.91 -11.73 -0.07
CA TYR A 27 -1.87 -12.84 -1.02
C TYR A 27 -0.84 -13.92 -0.66
N GLY A 28 -0.03 -13.74 0.39
CA GLY A 28 1.07 -14.63 0.73
C GLY A 28 2.29 -14.46 -0.19
N ALA A 29 3.14 -15.46 -0.28
CA ALA A 29 4.38 -15.44 -1.09
C ALA A 29 4.16 -15.30 -2.61
N ASP A 30 2.90 -15.30 -3.06
CA ASP A 30 2.54 -15.17 -4.46
C ASP A 30 2.74 -13.73 -4.98
N GLY A 31 3.39 -13.61 -6.13
CA GLY A 31 3.93 -12.38 -6.73
C GLY A 31 2.88 -11.37 -7.24
N TYR A 32 1.96 -10.91 -6.40
CA TYR A 32 0.94 -9.91 -6.75
C TYR A 32 1.39 -8.47 -6.55
N GLN A 33 2.69 -8.23 -6.38
CA GLN A 33 3.26 -6.90 -6.16
C GLN A 33 2.88 -5.89 -7.26
N GLN A 34 2.77 -6.32 -8.52
CA GLN A 34 2.37 -5.39 -9.61
C GLN A 34 0.93 -4.89 -9.45
N LYS A 35 0.01 -5.77 -9.06
CA LYS A 35 -1.40 -5.46 -8.82
C LYS A 35 -1.58 -4.58 -7.58
N VAL A 36 -0.81 -4.87 -6.52
CA VAL A 36 -0.79 -4.01 -5.33
C VAL A 36 -0.22 -2.64 -5.67
N ASN A 37 0.86 -2.55 -6.44
CA ASN A 37 1.44 -1.28 -6.86
C ASN A 37 0.46 -0.42 -7.68
N SER A 38 -0.25 -1.01 -8.65
CA SER A 38 -1.23 -0.26 -9.43
C SER A 38 -2.38 0.26 -8.55
N THR A 39 -2.83 -0.55 -7.59
CA THR A 39 -3.89 -0.16 -6.64
C THR A 39 -3.40 0.91 -5.66
N CYS A 40 -2.21 0.77 -5.07
CA CYS A 40 -1.61 1.78 -4.20
C CYS A 40 -1.42 3.13 -4.92
N ARG A 41 -1.01 3.13 -6.20
CA ARG A 41 -0.93 4.37 -7.01
C ARG A 41 -2.29 5.03 -7.19
N ARG A 42 -3.34 4.24 -7.40
CA ARG A 42 -4.72 4.74 -7.49
C ARG A 42 -5.17 5.36 -6.18
N LEU A 43 -4.93 4.68 -5.05
CA LEU A 43 -5.28 5.17 -3.71
C LEU A 43 -4.51 6.44 -3.33
N LEU A 44 -3.23 6.51 -3.72
CA LEU A 44 -2.40 7.71 -3.55
C LEU A 44 -2.99 8.91 -4.30
N LYS A 45 -3.39 8.71 -5.57
CA LYS A 45 -4.04 9.76 -6.37
C LYS A 45 -5.36 10.21 -5.76
N GLN A 46 -6.07 9.32 -5.07
CA GLN A 46 -7.32 9.61 -4.37
C GLN A 46 -7.10 10.24 -2.98
N GLY A 47 -5.86 10.36 -2.50
CA GLY A 47 -5.54 10.85 -1.15
C GLY A 47 -5.95 9.90 -0.01
N ARG A 48 -6.35 8.66 -0.33
CA ARG A 48 -6.76 7.64 0.64
C ARG A 48 -5.57 7.03 1.38
N VAL A 49 -4.42 6.99 0.72
CA VAL A 49 -3.13 6.65 1.32
C VAL A 49 -2.11 7.71 0.94
N ILE A 50 -1.10 7.90 1.78
CA ILE A 50 0.09 8.68 1.44
C ILE A 50 1.28 7.72 1.33
N ARG A 51 2.31 8.13 0.60
CA ARG A 51 3.57 7.39 0.55
C ARG A 51 4.75 8.27 0.90
N GLY A 52 5.69 7.70 1.64
CA GLY A 52 7.04 8.22 1.84
C GLY A 52 8.07 7.37 1.10
N GLY A 53 9.31 7.86 1.08
CA GLY A 53 10.43 7.22 0.38
C GLY A 53 10.46 7.50 -1.12
N ASN A 54 11.61 7.24 -1.73
CA ASN A 54 11.89 7.58 -3.13
C ASN A 54 11.61 6.44 -4.13
N GLY A 55 11.30 5.23 -3.63
CA GLY A 55 10.99 4.07 -4.48
C GLY A 55 12.20 3.35 -5.05
N TYR A 56 13.40 3.67 -4.57
CA TYR A 56 14.63 2.96 -4.92
C TYR A 56 14.77 1.67 -4.09
N GLN A 57 15.60 0.74 -4.54
CA GLN A 57 15.85 -0.51 -3.81
C GLN A 57 16.37 -0.25 -2.37
N ALA A 58 17.19 0.78 -2.19
CA ALA A 58 17.69 1.21 -0.88
C ALA A 58 16.67 2.04 -0.07
N ASP A 59 15.64 2.59 -0.70
CA ASP A 59 14.60 3.41 -0.07
C ASP A 59 13.24 3.17 -0.73
N PRO A 60 12.61 2.00 -0.48
CA PRO A 60 11.37 1.61 -1.13
C PRO A 60 10.20 2.50 -0.68
N PHE A 61 9.17 2.60 -1.53
CA PHE A 61 7.96 3.31 -1.14
C PHE A 61 7.29 2.67 0.06
N ARG A 62 7.04 3.48 1.10
CA ARG A 62 6.31 3.08 2.31
C ARG A 62 4.98 3.79 2.35
N TYR A 63 3.91 3.03 2.55
CA TYR A 63 2.54 3.54 2.53
C TYR A 63 2.03 3.77 3.94
N HIS A 64 1.32 4.88 4.13
CA HIS A 64 0.70 5.29 5.38
C HIS A 64 -0.76 5.67 5.10
N PRO A 65 -1.64 5.61 6.13
CA PRO A 65 -3.02 6.01 5.96
C PRO A 65 -3.08 7.48 5.55
N GLY A 66 -3.94 7.78 4.59
CA GLY A 66 -4.21 9.16 4.18
C GLY A 66 -5.11 9.85 5.18
N ALA A 67 -5.15 11.17 5.12
CA ALA A 67 -5.99 12.00 6.00
C ALA A 67 -7.52 11.80 5.78
N HIS A 68 -7.92 10.99 4.80
CA HIS A 68 -9.32 10.74 4.45
C HIS A 68 -10.01 9.68 5.33
N HIS A 69 -9.41 9.30 6.45
CA HIS A 69 -9.96 8.41 7.47
C HIS A 69 -10.32 9.24 8.73
N ALA A 70 -11.30 10.14 8.58
CA ALA A 70 -11.97 10.85 9.67
C ALA A 70 -13.45 10.46 9.65
#